data_AF-A0A7X7GA91-F1
#
_entry.id   AF-A0A7X7GA91-F1
#
_cell.length_a   1.000
_cell.length_b   1.000
_cell.length_c   1.000
_cell.angle_alpha   90.00
_cell.angle_beta   90.00
_cell.angle_gamma   90.00
#
_symmetry.space_group_name_H-M   'P 1'
#
loop_
_entity.id
_entity.type
_entity.pdbx_description
1 polymer ?
#
loop_
_entity_poly.entity_id
_entity_poly.type
_entity_poly.pdbx_seq_one_letter_code
_entity_poly.pdbx_strand_id
1 'polypeptide(L)' 'GPRVIDPHVKENMQAVLADIRSGAFAQRFIADQDAGAPEFTALRAKGEQHPIEAVGRELRKMFAWIKPADADYVEGRVAR' A
#
# COMPACT_ATOMS: atom_id res chain seq x y z
N GLY A 1 -16.38 -11.83 8.24
CA GLY A 1 -17.56 -12.48 7.61
C GLY A 1 -18.50 -11.42 7.07
N PRO A 2 -19.76 -11.74 6.73
CA PRO A 2 -20.68 -10.83 6.04
C PRO A 2 -21.00 -9.50 6.77
N ARG A 3 -20.69 -9.42 8.07
CA ARG A 3 -20.81 -8.18 8.88
C ARG A 3 -19.73 -7.13 8.58
N VAL A 4 -18.62 -7.53 7.99
CA VAL A 4 -17.47 -6.66 7.68
C VAL A 4 -17.32 -6.50 6.17
N ILE A 5 -17.50 -7.61 5.44
CA ILE A 5 -17.58 -7.61 3.98
C ILE A 5 -19.06 -7.76 3.61
N ASP A 6 -19.75 -6.64 3.59
CA ASP A 6 -21.18 -6.53 3.33
C ASP A 6 -21.43 -6.10 1.85
N PRO A 7 -22.69 -5.90 1.42
CA PRO A 7 -22.98 -5.46 0.06
C PRO A 7 -22.32 -4.13 -0.33
N HIS A 8 -22.12 -3.22 0.63
CA HIS A 8 -21.48 -1.92 0.36
C HIS A 8 -20.02 -2.08 -0.06
N VAL A 9 -19.29 -3.05 0.52
CA VAL A 9 -17.93 -3.37 0.06
C VAL A 9 -17.91 -3.77 -1.41
N LYS A 10 -18.92 -4.52 -1.88
CA LYS A 10 -19.05 -4.89 -3.29
C LYS A 10 -19.32 -3.68 -4.19
N GLU A 11 -20.16 -2.73 -3.75
CA GLU A 11 -20.41 -1.47 -4.47
C GLU A 11 -19.12 -0.65 -4.62
N ASN A 12 -18.33 -0.54 -3.55
CA ASN A 12 -17.04 0.14 -3.59
C ASN A 12 -16.07 -0.53 -4.58
N MET A 13 -16.04 -1.87 -4.62
CA MET A 13 -15.24 -2.61 -5.60
C MET A 13 -15.69 -2.34 -7.04
N GLN A 14 -17.00 -2.22 -7.28
CA GLN A 14 -17.52 -1.88 -8.61
C GLN A 14 -17.17 -0.45 -9.02
N ALA A 15 -17.19 0.51 -8.09
CA ALA A 15 -16.76 1.88 -8.33
C ALA A 15 -15.27 1.94 -8.70
N VAL A 16 -14.40 1.25 -7.95
CA VAL A 16 -12.97 1.15 -8.28
C VAL A 16 -12.76 0.54 -9.68
N LEU A 17 -13.53 -0.50 -10.04
CA LEU A 17 -13.45 -1.10 -11.37
C LEU A 17 -13.90 -0.13 -12.48
N ALA A 18 -14.90 0.72 -12.22
CA ALA A 18 -15.34 1.74 -13.17
C ALA A 18 -14.25 2.80 -13.39
N ASP A 19 -13.54 3.23 -12.34
CA ASP A 19 -12.41 4.17 -12.45
C ASP A 19 -11.23 3.58 -13.23
N ILE A 20 -10.99 2.28 -13.09
CA ILE A 20 -9.98 1.57 -13.89
C ILE A 20 -10.41 1.51 -15.36
N ARG A 21 -11.64 1.08 -15.65
CA ARG A 21 -12.13 0.90 -17.03
C ARG A 21 -12.30 2.20 -17.80
N SER A 22 -12.68 3.27 -17.12
CA SER A 22 -12.78 4.61 -17.71
C SER A 22 -11.40 5.26 -17.95
N GLY A 23 -10.34 4.71 -17.36
CA GLY A 23 -8.99 5.28 -17.40
C GLY A 23 -8.75 6.40 -16.38
N ALA A 24 -9.75 6.77 -15.58
CA ALA A 24 -9.62 7.82 -14.57
C ALA A 24 -8.50 7.54 -13.56
N PHE A 25 -8.37 6.28 -13.11
CA PHE A 25 -7.26 5.87 -12.23
C PHE A 25 -5.91 6.11 -12.91
N ALA A 26 -5.74 5.65 -14.15
CA ALA A 26 -4.48 5.76 -14.87
C ALA A 26 -4.10 7.22 -15.12
N GLN A 27 -5.07 8.06 -15.50
CA GLN A 27 -4.85 9.50 -15.70
C GLN A 27 -4.37 10.19 -14.42
N ARG A 28 -5.04 9.94 -13.28
CA ARG A 28 -4.62 10.49 -11.98
C ARG A 28 -3.23 10.00 -11.58
N PHE A 29 -2.97 8.70 -11.74
CA PHE A 29 -1.68 8.11 -11.36
C PHE A 29 -0.53 8.71 -12.18
N ILE A 30 -0.67 8.76 -13.51
CA ILE A 30 0.36 9.34 -14.39
C ILE A 30 0.54 10.83 -14.10
N ALA A 31 -0.53 11.60 -13.92
CA ALA A 31 -0.43 13.02 -13.57
C ALA A 31 0.32 13.24 -12.24
N ASP A 32 0.10 12.38 -11.23
CA ASP A 32 0.88 12.42 -9.99
C ASP A 32 2.36 12.10 -10.24
N GLN A 33 2.67 11.06 -11.02
CA GLN A 33 4.06 10.72 -11.35
C GLN A 33 4.77 11.83 -12.12
N ASP A 34 4.12 12.42 -13.12
CA ASP A 34 4.65 13.53 -13.91
C ASP A 34 4.89 14.78 -13.04
N ALA A 35 4.08 14.96 -12.00
CA ALA A 35 4.26 16.00 -10.98
C ALA A 35 5.33 15.68 -9.91
N GLY A 36 6.05 14.57 -10.05
CA GLY A 36 7.09 14.14 -9.10
C GLY A 36 6.59 13.26 -7.94
N ALA A 37 5.42 12.63 -8.11
CA ALA A 37 4.80 11.68 -7.20
C ALA A 37 4.44 12.22 -5.78
N PRO A 38 3.88 13.44 -5.63
CA PRO A 38 3.55 14.00 -4.32
C PRO A 38 2.48 13.18 -3.57
N GLU A 39 1.39 12.77 -4.24
CA GLU A 39 0.33 11.97 -3.64
C GLU A 39 0.87 10.59 -3.26
N PHE A 40 1.54 9.93 -4.20
CA PHE A 40 2.09 8.60 -3.98
C PHE A 40 3.12 8.59 -2.84
N THR A 41 4.01 9.58 -2.77
CA THR A 41 4.98 9.70 -1.68
C THR A 41 4.30 9.93 -0.34
N ALA A 42 3.25 10.76 -0.28
CA ALA A 42 2.49 10.99 0.93
C ALA A 42 1.76 9.72 1.41
N LEU A 43 1.15 8.97 0.47
CA LEU A 43 0.49 7.69 0.78
C LEU A 43 1.49 6.65 1.29
N ARG A 44 2.68 6.55 0.68
CA ARG A 44 3.78 5.68 1.18
C ARG A 44 4.18 6.07 2.60
N ALA A 45 4.49 7.35 2.83
CA ALA A 45 4.91 7.83 4.15
C ALA A 45 3.87 7.54 5.24
N LYS A 46 2.57 7.69 4.92
CA LYS A 46 1.47 7.34 5.82
C LYS A 46 1.45 5.84 6.15
N GLY A 47 1.68 4.98 5.15
CA GLY A 47 1.77 3.53 5.35
C GLY A 47 2.96 3.15 6.24
N GLU A 48 4.14 3.69 5.96
CA GLU A 48 5.37 3.41 6.72
C GLU A 48 5.28 3.85 8.20
N GLN A 49 4.51 4.90 8.48
CA GLN A 49 4.28 5.43 9.83
C GLN A 49 3.22 4.64 10.62
N HIS A 50 2.50 3.71 10.00
CA HIS A 50 1.45 2.96 10.70
C HIS A 50 2.06 2.12 11.84
N PRO A 51 1.50 2.13 13.07
CA PRO A 51 2.10 1.45 14.22
C PRO A 51 2.37 -0.05 14.02
N ILE A 52 1.58 -0.70 13.16
CA ILE A 52 1.77 -2.12 12.80
C ILE A 52 3.15 -2.39 12.21
N GLU A 53 3.77 -1.41 11.53
CA GLU A 53 5.07 -1.57 10.91
C GLU A 53 6.18 -1.62 11.95
N ALA A 54 6.14 -0.74 12.96
CA ALA A 54 7.11 -0.73 14.04
C ALA A 54 7.02 -2.01 14.88
N VAL A 55 5.81 -2.40 15.28
CA VAL A 55 5.58 -3.63 16.04
C VAL A 55 5.96 -4.86 15.21
N GLY A 56 5.55 -4.91 13.94
CA GLY A 56 5.82 -6.02 13.03
C GLY A 56 7.31 -6.25 12.81
N ARG A 57 8.12 -5.19 12.65
CA ARG A 57 9.57 -5.30 12.53
C ARG A 57 10.19 -5.97 13.75
N GLU A 58 9.83 -5.54 14.95
CA GLU A 58 10.39 -6.13 16.19
C GLU A 58 9.99 -7.60 16.34
N LEU A 59 8.74 -7.94 16.02
CA LEU A 59 8.28 -9.33 16.08
C LEU A 59 9.00 -10.22 15.05
N ARG A 60 9.10 -9.76 13.80
CA ARG A 60 9.69 -10.54 12.70
C ARG A 60 11.19 -10.76 12.87
N LYS A 61 11.93 -9.85 13.52
CA LYS A 61 13.34 -10.06 13.90
C LYS A 61 13.55 -11.29 14.79
N MET A 62 12.56 -11.66 15.59
CA MET A 62 12.64 -12.81 16.50
C MET A 62 12.28 -14.14 15.82
N PHE A 63 11.82 -14.11 14.57
CA PHE A 63 11.41 -15.34 13.87
C PHE A 63 12.64 -16.07 13.35
N ALA A 64 12.97 -17.19 13.97
CA ALA A 64 14.14 -18.00 13.64
C ALA A 64 14.17 -18.53 12.18
N TRP A 65 13.03 -18.52 11.49
CA TRP A 65 12.89 -18.98 10.10
C TRP A 65 12.92 -17.84 9.07
N ILE A 66 12.94 -16.58 9.49
CA ILE A 66 13.11 -15.45 8.59
C ILE A 66 14.62 -15.26 8.37
N LYS A 67 15.06 -15.41 7.11
CA LYS A 67 16.45 -15.11 6.73
C LYS A 67 16.70 -13.60 6.83
N PRO A 68 17.93 -13.18 7.18
CA PRO A 68 18.30 -11.77 7.06
C PRO A 68 17.97 -11.30 5.65
N ALA A 69 17.32 -10.15 5.56
CA ALA A 69 16.99 -9.53 4.28
C ALA A 69 18.24 -9.36 3.42
N ASP A 70 18.07 -9.49 2.10
CA ASP A 70 19.12 -9.17 1.13
C ASP A 70 19.56 -7.70 1.31
N ALA A 71 20.81 -7.39 0.97
CA ALA A 71 21.44 -6.11 1.30
C ALA A 71 20.74 -4.88 0.68
N ASP A 72 19.85 -5.08 -0.29
CA ASP A 72 19.06 -4.08 -0.98
C ASP A 72 17.64 -3.88 -0.42
N TYR A 73 17.21 -4.71 0.54
CA TYR A 73 15.89 -4.60 1.17
C TYR A 73 15.97 -3.94 2.56
N VAL A 74 15.23 -2.84 2.72
CA VAL A 74 15.01 -2.19 4.02
C VAL A 74 13.57 -2.44 4.46
N GLU A 75 13.41 -3.22 5.53
CA GLU A 75 12.09 -3.57 6.03
C GLU A 75 11.27 -2.33 6.44
N GLY A 76 10.07 -2.19 5.89
CA GLY A 76 9.20 -1.03 6.12
C GLY A 76 9.61 0.22 5.34
N ARG A 77 10.47 0.09 4.32
CA ARG A 77 10.80 1.16 3.37
C ARG A 77 10.84 0.59 1.96
N VAL A 78 9.99 1.09 1.06
CA VAL A 78 10.00 0.66 -0.35
C VAL A 78 10.91 1.62 -1.12
N ALA A 79 11.96 1.12 -1.77
CA ALA A 79 12.75 1.91 -2.72
C ALA A 79 11.86 2.42 -3.88
N ARG A 80 12.30 3.49 -4.55
CA ARG A 80 11.61 4.01 -5.73
C ARG A 80 11.79 3.05 -6.91
#